data_AF-A0A1L3MT89-F1
#
_entry.id   AF-A0A1L3MT89-F1
#
_cell.length_a   1.000
_cell.length_b   1.000
_cell.length_c   1.000
_cell.angle_alpha   90.00
_cell.angle_beta   90.00
_cell.angle_gamma   90.00
#
_symmetry.space_group_name_H-M   'P 1'
#
loop_
_entity.id
_entity.type
_entity.pdbx_description
1 polymer ?
#
loop_
_entity_poly.entity_id
_entity_poly.type
_entity_poly.pdbx_seq_one_letter_code
_entity_poly.pdbx_strand_id
1 'polypeptide(L)'
;MTKIYSSFYLSISFLFLFVNGSGLGFIFYQIQLGEEFGLAMFIFTSLVGALFTTFEMEQKPEYYSRLFFYSHLIITLLPLYYYGIMKLM
;
A
#
# COMPACT_ATOMS: atom_id res chain seq x y z
N MET A 1 -22.97 0.18 2.23
CA MET A 1 -22.42 -1.15 1.90
C MET A 1 -22.61 -2.07 3.11
N THR A 2 -22.98 -3.32 2.89
CA THR A 2 -23.16 -4.32 3.95
C THR A 2 -21.82 -4.60 4.63
N LYS A 3 -21.77 -4.71 5.97
CA LYS A 3 -20.53 -4.92 6.78
C LYS A 3 -19.56 -5.98 6.24
N ILE A 4 -20.09 -7.01 5.58
CA ILE A 4 -19.33 -8.10 4.97
C ILE A 4 -18.36 -7.59 3.89
N TYR A 5 -18.79 -6.63 3.08
CA TYR A 5 -17.96 -6.07 2.01
C TYR A 5 -16.80 -5.23 2.58
N SER A 6 -17.01 -4.49 3.66
CA SER A 6 -15.93 -3.71 4.28
C SER A 6 -14.82 -4.60 4.81
N SER A 7 -15.17 -5.64 5.56
CA SER A 7 -14.17 -6.58 6.10
C SER A 7 -13.40 -7.31 4.99
N PHE A 8 -14.03 -7.55 3.84
CA PHE A 8 -13.36 -8.09 2.66
C PHE A 8 -12.34 -7.10 2.08
N TYR A 9 -12.68 -5.83 1.92
CA TYR A 9 -11.73 -4.79 1.49
C TYR A 9 -10.58 -4.60 2.46
N LEU A 10 -10.86 -4.63 3.77
CA LEU A 10 -9.82 -4.54 4.80
C LEU A 10 -8.85 -5.74 4.72
N SER A 11 -9.36 -6.93 4.42
CA SER A 11 -8.55 -8.14 4.23
C SER A 11 -7.66 -8.05 2.98
N ILE A 12 -8.19 -7.51 1.87
CA ILE A 12 -7.37 -7.26 0.67
C ILE A 12 -6.31 -6.18 0.96
N SER A 13 -6.69 -5.12 1.67
CA SER A 13 -5.74 -4.09 2.08
C SER A 13 -4.62 -4.66 2.94
N PHE A 14 -4.93 -5.57 3.87
CA PHE A 14 -3.94 -6.29 4.65
C PHE A 14 -3.00 -7.11 3.77
N LEU A 15 -3.51 -7.83 2.75
CA LEU A 15 -2.67 -8.60 1.83
C LEU A 15 -1.69 -7.70 1.06
N PHE A 16 -2.16 -6.56 0.52
CA PHE A 16 -1.27 -5.60 -0.12
C PHE A 16 -0.24 -5.04 0.85
N LEU A 17 -0.64 -4.73 2.08
CA LEU A 17 0.26 -4.22 3.11
C LEU A 17 1.32 -5.25 3.48
N PHE A 18 0.92 -6.51 3.62
CA PHE A 18 1.83 -7.61 3.94
C PHE A 18 2.84 -7.83 2.82
N VAL A 19 2.39 -7.88 1.56
CA VAL A 19 3.28 -8.06 0.40
C VAL A 19 4.25 -6.88 0.28
N ASN A 20 3.76 -5.64 0.29
CA ASN A 20 4.62 -4.47 0.10
C ASN A 20 5.47 -4.14 1.33
N GLY A 21 4.99 -4.42 2.54
CA GLY A 21 5.68 -4.16 3.80
C GLY A 21 6.73 -5.21 4.19
N SER A 22 6.61 -6.46 3.73
CA SER A 22 7.56 -7.54 4.05
C SER A 22 8.78 -7.60 3.12
N GLY A 23 8.87 -6.72 2.12
CA GLY A 23 9.91 -6.75 1.08
C GLY A 23 9.61 -7.71 -0.08
N LEU A 24 8.57 -8.54 0.02
CA LEU A 24 8.11 -9.39 -1.09
C LEU A 24 7.70 -8.55 -2.31
N GLY A 25 6.99 -7.44 -2.08
CA GLY A 25 6.58 -6.52 -3.14
C GLY A 25 7.77 -5.88 -3.86
N PHE A 26 8.85 -5.57 -3.13
CA PHE A 26 10.09 -5.08 -3.73
C PHE A 26 10.71 -6.13 -4.67
N ILE A 27 10.80 -7.39 -4.22
CA ILE A 27 11.32 -8.49 -5.05
C ILE A 27 10.43 -8.71 -6.27
N PHE A 28 9.12 -8.79 -6.08
CA PHE A 28 8.18 -9.05 -7.16
C PHE A 28 8.15 -7.92 -8.20
N TYR A 29 8.02 -6.67 -7.74
CA TYR A 29 7.88 -5.56 -8.68
C TYR A 29 9.24 -5.08 -9.18
N GLN A 30 10.21 -4.80 -8.31
CA GLN A 30 11.44 -4.14 -8.73
C GLN A 30 12.43 -5.08 -9.43
N ILE A 31 12.59 -6.31 -8.95
CA ILE A 31 13.54 -7.26 -9.57
C ILE A 31 13.01 -7.80 -10.91
N GLN A 32 11.70 -8.08 -11.01
CA GLN A 32 11.14 -8.66 -12.23
C GLN A 32 10.75 -7.63 -13.29
N LEU A 33 10.22 -6.47 -12.87
CA LEU A 33 9.69 -5.46 -13.79
C LEU A 33 10.68 -4.32 -14.07
N GLY A 34 11.83 -4.31 -13.39
CA GLY A 34 12.81 -3.25 -13.46
C GLY A 34 12.50 -2.08 -12.52
N GLU A 35 13.43 -1.13 -12.46
CA GLU A 35 13.47 -0.12 -11.41
C GLU A 35 12.27 0.85 -11.47
N GLU A 36 12.01 1.48 -12.61
CA GLU A 36 10.95 2.49 -12.73
C GLU A 36 9.54 1.88 -12.73
N PHE A 37 9.31 0.85 -13.54
CA PHE A 37 7.99 0.22 -13.63
C PHE A 37 7.67 -0.58 -12.35
N GLY A 38 8.67 -1.22 -11.74
CA GLY A 38 8.53 -1.88 -10.46
C GLY A 38 8.17 -0.92 -9.34
N LEU A 39 8.86 0.23 -9.25
CA LEU A 39 8.54 1.28 -8.28
C LEU A 39 7.11 1.80 -8.48
N ALA A 40 6.71 2.06 -9.72
CA ALA A 40 5.35 2.50 -10.04
C ALA A 40 4.29 1.47 -9.61
N MET A 41 4.52 0.19 -9.86
CA MET A 41 3.60 -0.89 -9.46
C MET A 41 3.54 -1.09 -7.93
N PHE A 42 4.68 -0.95 -7.25
CA PHE A 42 4.75 -0.98 -5.79
C PHE A 42 3.93 0.16 -5.18
N ILE A 43 4.11 1.39 -5.67
CA ILE A 43 3.34 2.57 -5.27
C ILE A 43 1.85 2.35 -5.55
N PHE A 44 1.52 1.92 -6.76
CA PHE A 44 0.14 1.72 -7.19
C PHE A 44 -0.60 0.74 -6.27
N THR A 45 -0.02 -0.42 -6.00
CA THR A 45 -0.65 -1.44 -5.16
C THR A 45 -0.82 -1.00 -3.71
N SER A 46 0.14 -0.24 -3.15
CA SER A 46 -0.02 0.38 -1.83
C SER A 46 -1.12 1.45 -1.81
N LEU A 47 -1.23 2.28 -2.84
CA LEU A 47 -2.31 3.28 -2.93
C LEU A 47 -3.69 2.64 -3.10
N VAL A 48 -3.79 1.55 -3.87
CA VAL A 48 -5.03 0.76 -3.97
C VAL A 48 -5.39 0.15 -2.61
N GLY A 49 -4.40 -0.36 -1.87
CA GLY A 49 -4.58 -0.83 -0.50
C GLY A 49 -5.08 0.26 0.45
N ALA A 50 -4.55 1.48 0.34
CA ALA A 50 -5.03 2.64 1.09
C ALA A 50 -6.48 2.98 0.72
N LEU A 51 -6.83 2.99 -0.58
CA LEU A 51 -8.20 3.21 -1.02
C LEU A 51 -9.17 2.16 -0.44
N PHE A 52 -8.77 0.91 -0.34
CA PHE A 52 -9.61 -0.11 0.28
C PHE A 52 -9.89 0.12 1.76
N THR A 53 -8.97 0.76 2.49
CA THR A 53 -9.21 1.13 3.89
C THR A 53 -10.19 2.29 4.04
N THR A 54 -10.30 3.20 3.06
CA THR A 54 -11.21 4.35 3.16
C THR A 54 -12.68 3.91 3.15
N PHE A 55 -13.02 2.83 2.44
CA PHE A 55 -14.38 2.26 2.45
C PHE A 55 -14.82 1.73 3.82
N GLU A 56 -13.88 1.24 4.65
CA GLU A 56 -14.17 0.87 6.05
C GLU A 56 -14.24 2.12 6.94
N MET A 57 -13.31 3.07 6.75
CA MET A 57 -13.24 4.30 7.54
C MET A 57 -14.52 5.15 7.44
N GLU A 58 -15.17 5.17 6.26
CA GLU A 58 -16.45 5.87 6.05
C GLU A 58 -17.62 5.27 6.83
N GLN A 59 -17.62 3.95 7.07
CA GLN A 59 -18.71 3.28 7.79
C GLN A 59 -18.50 3.37 9.30
N LYS A 60 -17.30 3.04 9.76
CA LYS A 60 -16.91 3.15 11.16
C LYS A 60 -15.39 3.18 11.24
N PRO A 61 -14.77 4.30 11.62
CA PRO A 61 -13.32 4.38 11.66
C PRO A 61 -12.78 3.58 12.84
N GLU A 62 -12.46 2.32 12.59
CA GLU A 62 -11.82 1.41 13.54
C GLU A 62 -10.30 1.54 13.50
N TYR A 63 -9.64 1.18 14.60
CA TYR A 63 -8.19 1.29 14.77
C TYR A 63 -7.40 0.69 13.58
N TYR A 64 -7.78 -0.50 13.12
CA TYR A 64 -7.09 -1.20 12.03
C TYR A 64 -7.24 -0.51 10.67
N SER A 65 -8.41 0.08 10.38
CA SER A 65 -8.63 0.82 9.14
C SER A 65 -7.69 2.03 9.03
N ARG A 66 -7.53 2.78 10.11
CA ARG A 66 -6.60 3.92 10.19
C ARG A 66 -5.15 3.45 10.13
N LEU A 67 -4.82 2.41 10.90
CA LEU A 67 -3.47 1.85 10.90
C LEU A 67 -3.04 1.45 9.49
N PHE A 68 -3.87 0.67 8.78
CA PHE A 68 -3.54 0.20 7.44
C PHE A 68 -3.47 1.36 6.43
N PHE A 69 -4.37 2.34 6.53
CA PHE A 69 -4.31 3.53 5.68
C PHE A 69 -2.96 4.24 5.81
N TYR A 70 -2.55 4.57 7.04
CA TYR A 70 -1.28 5.26 7.28
C TYR A 70 -0.07 4.39 6.95
N SER A 71 -0.13 3.08 7.22
CA SER A 71 0.95 2.16 6.84
C SER A 71 1.14 2.11 5.32
N HIS A 72 0.06 2.07 4.53
CA HIS A 72 0.16 2.15 3.06
C HIS A 72 0.77 3.46 2.58
N LEU A 73 0.42 4.58 3.20
CA LEU A 73 1.02 5.88 2.87
C LEU A 73 2.53 5.91 3.18
N ILE A 74 2.94 5.42 4.35
CA ILE A 74 4.37 5.36 4.72
C ILE A 74 5.13 4.48 3.73
N ILE A 75 4.61 3.29 3.43
CA ILE A 75 5.22 2.36 2.47
C ILE A 75 5.32 2.98 1.08
N THR A 76 4.37 3.84 0.69
CA THR A 76 4.40 4.53 -0.61
C THR A 76 5.41 5.69 -0.64
N LEU A 77 5.47 6.50 0.42
CA LEU A 77 6.29 7.70 0.48
C LEU A 77 7.77 7.39 0.70
N LEU A 78 8.09 6.32 1.42
CA LEU A 78 9.47 5.98 1.77
C LEU A 78 10.34 5.70 0.52
N PRO A 79 9.92 4.84 -0.44
CA PRO A 79 10.66 4.63 -1.68
C PRO A 79 10.78 5.90 -2.53
N LEU A 80 9.72 6.73 -2.59
CA LEU A 80 9.75 8.00 -3.33
C LEU A 80 10.78 8.97 -2.74
N TYR A 81 10.85 9.05 -1.42
CA TYR A 81 11.84 9.87 -0.72
C TYR A 81 13.28 9.43 -1.06
N TYR A 82 13.56 8.13 -1.00
CA TYR A 82 14.88 7.61 -1.35
C TYR A 82 15.22 7.79 -2.83
N TYR A 83 14.28 7.53 -3.73
CA TYR A 83 14.47 7.73 -5.17
C TYR A 83 14.73 9.21 -5.51
N GLY A 84 14.01 10.12 -4.85
CA GLY A 84 14.22 11.56 -4.99
C GLY A 84 15.60 12.01 -4.54
N ILE A 85 16.07 11.52 -3.39
CA ILE A 85 17.44 11.78 -2.91
C ILE A 85 18.48 11.26 -3.90
N MET A 86 18.30 10.03 -4.40
CA MET A 86 19.24 9.41 -5.33
C MET A 86 19.38 10.22 -6.62
N LYS A 87 18.30 10.79 -7.16
CA LYS A 87 18.37 11.62 -8.37
C LYS A 87 18.96 13.01 -8.16
N LEU A 88 19.00 13.49 -6.92
CA LEU A 88 19.55 14.80 -6.54
C LEU A 88 21.06 14.75 -6.29
N MET A 89 21.62 13.57 -6.04
CA MET A 89 23.04 13.32 -5.77
C MET A 89 23.78 12.93 -7.05
#